data_AF-A0A3R9GEG9-F1
#
_entry.id   AF-A0A3R9GEG9-F1
#
_cell.length_a   1.000
_cell.length_b   1.000
_cell.length_c   1.000
_cell.angle_alpha   90.00
_cell.angle_beta   90.00
_cell.angle_gamma   90.00
#
_symmetry.space_group_name_H-M   'P 1'
#
loop_
_entity.id
_entity.type
_entity.pdbx_description
1 polymer ?
#
loop_
_entity_poly.entity_id
_entity_poly.type
_entity_poly.pdbx_seq_one_letter_code
_entity_poly.pdbx_strand_id
1 'polypeptide(L)'
;MSKLKDLVCRPDFLSVSSNEVAKEFGKRHDHVLRDIRVIFKWLGLPEDHLSGTYADDFGRVYPCYRLDRKLALVLLTSYDNASRLKVIEHFIENGGHL
;
A
#
# COMPACT_ATOMS: atom_id res chain seq x y z
N MET A 1 -22.69 -11.75 3.68
CA MET A 1 -22.44 -10.54 2.88
C MET A 1 -22.70 -9.32 3.76
N SER A 2 -21.75 -9.02 4.64
CA SER A 2 -21.73 -7.81 5.47
C SER A 2 -20.52 -7.00 4.98
N LYS A 3 -20.78 -5.82 4.43
CA LYS A 3 -20.58 -4.50 5.03
C LYS A 3 -19.17 -4.22 5.60
N LEU A 4 -18.17 -4.40 4.72
CA LEU A 4 -17.08 -3.44 4.46
C LEU A 4 -17.57 -1.99 4.14
N LYS A 5 -18.69 -1.53 4.71
CA LYS A 5 -19.37 -0.28 4.30
C LYS A 5 -18.74 0.99 4.85
N ASP A 6 -17.88 0.90 5.86
CA ASP A 6 -17.40 2.09 6.56
C ASP A 6 -15.90 2.35 6.37
N LEU A 7 -15.24 1.65 5.44
CA LEU A 7 -13.83 1.93 5.15
C LEU A 7 -13.67 2.88 3.98
N VAL A 8 -13.59 4.17 4.29
CA VAL A 8 -12.99 5.17 3.43
C VAL A 8 -11.77 5.70 4.17
N CYS A 9 -10.60 5.13 3.87
CA CYS A 9 -9.37 5.90 4.04
C CYS A 9 -9.63 7.21 3.27
N ARG A 10 -9.41 8.40 3.83
CA ARG A 10 -9.89 9.65 3.20
C ARG A 10 -9.15 9.95 1.89
N PRO A 11 -9.81 10.01 0.72
CA PRO A 11 -9.13 10.12 -0.56
C PRO A 11 -8.44 11.48 -0.72
N ASP A 12 -7.14 11.50 -0.45
CA ASP A 12 -6.26 12.49 -1.06
C ASP A 12 -5.98 12.00 -2.50
N PHE A 13 -6.09 12.89 -3.48
CA PHE A 13 -6.16 12.60 -4.92
C PHE A 13 -4.98 11.80 -5.54
N LEU A 14 -3.95 11.47 -4.75
CA LEU A 14 -2.71 10.83 -5.20
C LEU A 14 -2.26 9.63 -4.33
N SER A 15 -3.07 9.17 -3.37
CA SER A 15 -2.68 8.06 -2.48
C SER A 15 -3.56 6.82 -2.59
N VAL A 16 -2.94 5.65 -2.45
CA VAL A 16 -3.57 4.32 -2.44
C VAL A 16 -3.59 3.79 -1.01
N SER A 17 -4.71 3.21 -0.57
CA SER A 17 -4.82 2.61 0.76
C SER A 17 -4.28 1.18 0.81
N SER A 18 -3.78 0.78 1.97
CA SER A 18 -3.33 -0.60 2.21
C SER A 18 -4.41 -1.67 1.95
N ASN A 19 -5.69 -1.34 2.14
CA ASN A 19 -6.80 -2.25 1.85
C ASN A 19 -7.06 -2.39 0.34
N GLU A 20 -6.94 -1.30 -0.42
CA GLU A 20 -7.00 -1.36 -1.89
C GLU A 20 -5.87 -2.24 -2.43
N VAL A 21 -4.65 -2.09 -1.90
CA VAL A 21 -3.52 -2.96 -2.27
C VAL A 21 -3.81 -4.43 -1.93
N ALA A 22 -4.34 -4.72 -0.75
CA ALA A 22 -4.68 -6.09 -0.36
C ALA A 22 -5.71 -6.71 -1.32
N LYS A 23 -6.75 -5.94 -1.67
CA LYS A 23 -7.81 -6.36 -2.59
C LYS A 23 -7.29 -6.58 -4.01
N GLU A 24 -6.54 -5.64 -4.56
CA GLU A 24 -6.06 -5.66 -5.93
C GLU A 24 -5.05 -6.80 -6.16
N PHE A 25 -4.16 -7.03 -5.19
CA PHE A 25 -3.11 -8.04 -5.29
C PHE A 25 -3.50 -9.39 -4.67
N GLY A 26 -4.76 -9.55 -4.23
CA GLY A 26 -5.24 -10.79 -3.62
C GLY A 26 -4.47 -11.20 -2.36
N LYS A 27 -3.94 -10.24 -1.61
CA LYS A 27 -3.13 -10.48 -0.41
C LYS A 27 -3.94 -10.32 0.87
N ARG A 28 -3.57 -11.05 1.92
CA ARG A 28 -4.12 -10.81 3.26
C ARG A 28 -3.68 -9.42 3.75
N HIS A 29 -4.61 -8.63 4.28
CA HIS A 29 -4.34 -7.24 4.66
C HIS A 29 -3.29 -7.12 5.78
N ASP A 30 -3.25 -8.06 6.72
CA ASP A 30 -2.22 -8.10 7.77
C ASP A 30 -0.80 -8.28 7.21
N HIS A 31 -0.64 -9.02 6.10
CA HIS A 31 0.64 -9.12 5.39
C HIS A 31 1.01 -7.78 4.75
N VAL A 32 0.06 -7.12 4.10
CA VAL A 32 0.27 -5.78 3.51
C VAL A 32 0.69 -4.77 4.58
N LEU A 33 0.03 -4.78 5.75
CA LEU A 33 0.39 -3.92 6.89
C LEU A 33 1.80 -4.22 7.41
N ARG A 34 2.22 -5.48 7.44
CA ARG A 34 3.58 -5.88 7.83
C ARG A 34 4.59 -5.33 6.84
N ASP A 35 4.35 -5.50 5.54
CA ASP A 35 5.27 -5.09 4.48
C ASP A 35 5.44 -3.56 4.45
N ILE A 36 4.34 -2.81 4.65
CA ILE A 36 4.39 -1.34 4.78
C ILE A 36 5.27 -0.89 5.95
N ARG A 37 5.14 -1.53 7.13
CA ARG A 37 5.98 -1.21 8.30
C ARG A 37 7.46 -1.52 8.04
N VAL A 38 7.75 -2.60 7.32
CA VAL A 38 9.12 -2.91 6.90
C VAL A 38 9.67 -1.82 6.00
N ILE A 39 8.89 -1.36 5.01
CA ILE A 39 9.29 -0.26 4.11
C ILE A 39 9.54 1.04 4.90
N PHE A 40 8.65 1.42 5.82
CA PHE A 40 8.83 2.62 6.63
C PHE A 40 10.10 2.53 7.47
N LYS A 41 10.34 1.39 8.11
CA LYS A 41 11.58 1.14 8.87
C LYS A 41 12.82 1.26 7.99
N TRP A 42 12.81 0.70 6.78
CA TRP A 42 13.94 0.74 5.85
C TRP A 42 14.23 2.16 5.35
N LEU A 43 13.18 2.95 5.13
CA LEU A 43 13.29 4.33 4.65
C LEU A 43 13.47 5.35 5.79
N GLY A 44 13.49 4.91 7.06
CA GLY A 44 13.55 5.80 8.21
C GLY A 44 12.33 6.71 8.35
N LEU A 45 11.18 6.30 7.79
CA LEU A 45 9.94 7.06 7.85
C LEU A 45 9.20 6.81 9.17
N PRO A 46 8.62 7.86 9.78
CA PRO A 46 7.80 7.69 10.97
C PRO A 46 6.51 6.89 10.64
N GLU A 47 6.06 6.07 11.60
CA GLU A 47 4.84 5.25 11.47
C GLU A 47 3.54 6.08 11.59
N ASP A 48 3.65 7.39 11.80
CA ASP A 48 2.56 8.37 11.86
C ASP A 48 1.83 8.57 10.52
N HIS A 49 2.31 7.96 9.43
CA HIS A 49 1.57 7.76 8.18
C HIS A 49 0.32 6.86 8.31
N LEU A 50 0.00 6.40 9.53
CA LEU A 50 -1.25 5.73 9.85
C LEU A 50 -2.44 6.65 9.57
N SER A 51 -3.00 6.52 8.37
CA SER A 51 -4.01 7.45 7.85
C SER A 51 -5.46 7.15 8.26
N GLY A 52 -5.67 6.08 9.05
CA GLY A 52 -6.99 5.70 9.54
C GLY A 52 -7.07 4.28 10.07
N THR A 53 -8.30 3.86 10.35
CA THR A 53 -8.65 2.51 10.81
C THR A 53 -9.89 2.00 10.10
N TYR A 54 -10.12 0.69 10.08
CA TYR A 54 -11.35 0.09 9.57
C TYR A 54 -11.88 -0.99 10.48
N ALA A 55 -13.21 -1.12 10.53
CA ALA A 55 -13.88 -2.21 11.22
C ALA A 55 -14.20 -3.35 10.26
N ASP A 56 -13.96 -4.59 10.67
CA ASP A 56 -14.54 -5.75 10.00
C ASP A 56 -16.02 -5.95 10.39
N ASP A 57 -16.66 -6.93 9.75
CA ASP A 57 -18.06 -7.29 10.02
C ASP A 57 -18.32 -7.76 11.47
N PHE A 58 -17.26 -8.07 12.22
CA PHE A 58 -17.30 -8.48 13.62
C PHE A 58 -16.96 -7.34 14.57
N GLY A 59 -16.84 -6.10 14.07
CA GLY A 59 -16.52 -4.90 14.85
C GLY A 59 -15.05 -4.79 15.28
N ARG A 60 -14.15 -5.62 14.75
CA ARG A 60 -12.72 -5.53 15.06
C ARG A 60 -12.08 -4.42 14.25
N VAL A 61 -11.33 -3.56 14.92
CA VAL A 61 -10.69 -2.40 14.31
C VAL A 61 -9.25 -2.73 13.92
N TYR A 62 -8.90 -2.46 12.67
CA TYR A 62 -7.56 -2.67 12.12
C TYR A 62 -6.98 -1.35 11.58
N PRO A 63 -5.66 -1.15 11.65
CA PRO A 63 -5.01 0.03 11.10
C PRO A 63 -5.07 0.03 9.56
N CYS A 64 -5.12 1.20 8.94
CA CYS A 64 -5.08 1.36 7.48
C CYS A 64 -4.12 2.51 7.09
N TYR A 65 -3.06 2.17 6.35
CA TYR A 65 -2.11 3.15 5.83
C TYR A 65 -2.57 3.73 4.48
N ARG A 66 -2.15 4.96 4.21
CA ARG A 66 -2.19 5.61 2.90
C ARG A 66 -0.78 5.78 2.40
N LEU A 67 -0.56 5.29 1.20
CA LEU A 67 0.71 5.35 0.52
C LEU A 67 0.58 6.36 -0.60
N ASP A 68 1.50 7.31 -0.67
CA ASP A 68 1.66 8.12 -1.86
C ASP A 68 2.10 7.24 -3.04
N ARG A 69 2.15 7.81 -4.25
CA ARG A 69 2.54 7.05 -5.45
C ARG A 69 3.93 6.41 -5.33
N LYS A 70 4.88 7.05 -4.65
CA LYS A 70 6.26 6.53 -4.52
C LYS A 70 6.27 5.32 -3.60
N LEU A 71 5.67 5.42 -2.43
CA LEU A 71 5.57 4.34 -1.45
C LEU A 71 4.72 3.17 -1.98
N ALA A 72 3.65 3.47 -2.71
CA ALA A 72 2.87 2.45 -3.41
C ALA A 72 3.77 1.71 -4.41
N LEU A 73 4.51 2.42 -5.27
CA LEU A 73 5.43 1.78 -6.22
C LEU A 73 6.50 0.93 -5.53
N VAL A 74 7.09 1.40 -4.43
CA VAL A 74 8.06 0.61 -3.64
C VAL A 74 7.41 -0.68 -3.13
N LEU A 75 6.20 -0.60 -2.56
CA LEU A 75 5.48 -1.76 -2.07
C LEU A 75 5.12 -2.73 -3.20
N LEU A 76 4.51 -2.24 -4.28
CA LEU A 76 4.03 -3.07 -5.37
C LEU A 76 5.18 -3.76 -6.10
N THR A 77 6.27 -3.02 -6.37
CA THR A 77 7.46 -3.61 -6.97
C THR A 77 8.19 -4.56 -6.02
N SER A 78 7.93 -4.55 -4.71
CA SER A 78 8.48 -5.56 -3.79
C SER A 78 7.82 -6.94 -3.92
N TYR A 79 6.57 -6.99 -4.42
CA TYR A 79 5.73 -8.18 -4.38
C TYR A 79 6.07 -9.23 -5.44
N ASP A 80 6.45 -8.79 -6.64
CA ASP A 80 6.80 -9.70 -7.71
C ASP A 80 7.87 -9.10 -8.63
N ASN A 81 8.77 -9.97 -9.08
CA ASN A 81 9.90 -9.56 -9.91
C ASN A 81 9.46 -9.09 -11.31
N ALA A 82 8.31 -9.55 -11.82
CA ALA A 82 7.84 -9.19 -13.15
C ALA A 82 7.35 -7.73 -13.19
N SER A 83 6.56 -7.31 -12.20
CA SER A 83 6.15 -5.91 -12.03
C SER A 83 7.34 -5.00 -11.75
N ARG A 84 8.32 -5.47 -10.95
CA ARG A 84 9.58 -4.73 -10.74
C ARG A 84 10.32 -4.51 -12.05
N LEU A 85 10.46 -5.56 -12.87
CA LEU A 85 11.14 -5.47 -14.15
C LEU A 85 10.42 -4.49 -15.09
N LYS A 86 9.08 -4.55 -15.20
CA LYS A 86 8.31 -3.61 -16.01
C LYS A 86 8.53 -2.15 -15.62
N VAL A 87 8.62 -1.86 -14.33
CA VAL A 87 8.90 -0.49 -13.84
C VAL A 87 10.33 -0.07 -14.19
N ILE A 88 11.30 -0.98 -14.09
CA ILE A 88 12.70 -0.72 -14.45
C ILE A 88 12.82 -0.49 -15.96
N GLU A 89 12.22 -1.34 -16.79
CA GLU A 89 12.20 -1.20 -18.25
C GLU A 89 11.60 0.14 -18.66
N HIS A 90 10.44 0.50 -18.09
CA HIS A 90 9.82 1.79 -18.34
C HIS A 90 10.73 2.97 -17.94
N PHE A 91 11.43 2.89 -16.81
CA PHE A 91 12.37 3.93 -16.39
C PHE A 91 13.53 4.10 -17.38
N ILE A 92 14.12 2.99 -17.86
CA ILE A 92 15.21 3.00 -18.84
C ILE A 92 14.75 3.57 -20.18
N GLU A 93 13.60 3.11 -20.68
CA GLU A 93 13.02 3.55 -21.97
C GLU A 93 12.74 5.06 -22.00
N ASN A 94 12.41 5.65 -20.85
CA ASN A 94 12.10 7.07 -20.73
C ASN A 94 13.33 7.94 -20.37
N GLY A 95 14.55 7.41 -20.55
CA GLY A 95 15.80 8.17 -20.36
C GLY A 95 16.17 8.40 -18.89
N GLY A 96 15.68 7.54 -17.99
CA GLY A 96 16.04 7.57 -16.58
C GLY A 96 17.55 7.38 -16.38
N HIS A 97 18.15 8.26 -15.58
CA HIS A 97 19.55 8.19 -15.14
C HIS A 97 19.59 8.11 -13.61
N LEU A 98 20.57 7.37 -13.07
CA LEU A 98 20.79 7.16 -11.64
C LEU A 98 21.73 8.22 -11.05
#